data_AF-A0ABD2WYM6-F1
#
_entry.id   AF-A0ABD2WYM6-F1
#
_cell.length_a   1.000
_cell.length_b   1.000
_cell.length_c   1.000
_cell.angle_alpha   90.00
_cell.angle_beta   90.00
_cell.angle_gamma   90.00
#
_symmetry.space_group_name_H-M   'P 1'
#
loop_
_entity.id
_entity.type
_entity.pdbx_description
1 polymer ?
#
loop_
_entity_poly.entity_id
_entity_poly.type
_entity_poly.pdbx_seq_one_letter_code
_entity_poly.pdbx_strand_id
1 'polypeptide(L)' 'MVFLLKEPQIGKFGIRYKGPFEIKEVDHNLKNVILLCNGSEKRVHIDKIERADSINPLDSIENNSGAQLEEIIEG' A
#
# COMPACT_ATOMS: atom_id res chain seq x y z
N MET A 1 13.54 4.18 -5.51
CA MET A 1 12.72 4.26 -4.28
C MET A 1 11.29 3.94 -4.68
N VAL A 2 10.68 2.91 -4.10
CA VAL A 2 9.37 2.40 -4.51
C VAL A 2 8.29 2.78 -3.50
N PHE A 3 7.10 3.07 -4.01
CA PHE A 3 5.98 3.57 -3.25
C PHE A 3 4.74 2.70 -3.41
N LEU A 4 3.86 2.73 -2.42
CA LEU A 4 2.60 2.02 -2.39
C LEU A 4 1.47 3.03 -2.38
N LEU A 5 0.42 2.76 -3.15
CA LEU A 5 -0.78 3.58 -3.20
C LEU A 5 -1.79 3.11 -2.16
N LYS A 6 -2.17 4.00 -1.24
CA LYS A 6 -3.22 3.80 -0.23
C LYS A 6 -4.58 3.99 -0.88
N GLU A 7 -5.35 2.91 -1.00
CA GLU A 7 -6.74 2.96 -1.47
C GLU A 7 -7.70 2.45 -0.38
N PRO A 8 -8.88 3.07 -0.22
CA PRO A 8 -9.88 2.53 0.69
C PRO A 8 -10.34 1.15 0.22
N GLN A 9 -10.47 0.21 1.15
CA GLN A 9 -11.04 -1.09 0.84
C GLN A 9 -12.56 -0.96 0.70
N ILE A 10 -13.09 -1.24 -0.49
CA ILE A 10 -14.54 -1.21 -0.72
C ILE A 10 -15.21 -2.27 0.17
N GLY A 11 -16.18 -1.87 0.99
CA GLY A 11 -16.96 -2.77 1.85
C GLY A 11 -16.32 -3.14 3.20
N LYS A 12 -15.14 -2.61 3.55
CA LYS A 12 -14.51 -2.78 4.86
C LYS A 12 -13.90 -1.47 5.36
N PHE A 13 -13.85 -1.27 6.68
CA PHE A 13 -13.06 -0.19 7.27
C PHE A 13 -11.57 -0.60 7.28
N GLY A 14 -10.89 -0.39 6.15
CA GLY A 14 -9.50 -0.77 5.97
C GLY A 14 -8.83 -0.04 4.80
N ILE A 15 -7.51 0.07 4.86
CA ILE A 15 -6.68 0.60 3.78
C ILE A 15 -6.07 -0.59 3.04
N ARG A 16 -6.19 -0.60 1.72
CA ARG A 16 -5.48 -1.53 0.84
C ARG A 16 -4.34 -0.80 0.16
N TYR A 17 -3.15 -1.38 0.22
CA TYR A 17 -1.99 -0.89 -0.50
C TYR A 17 -1.90 -1.55 -1.88
N LYS A 18 -1.63 -0.76 -2.92
CA LYS A 18 -1.32 -1.24 -4.28
C LYS A 18 0.10 -0.83 -4.68
N GLY A 19 0.76 -1.65 -5.48
CA GLY A 19 2.12 -1.40 -5.96
C GLY A 19 2.99 -2.66 -5.86
N PRO A 20 4.33 -2.52 -5.86
CA PRO A 20 5.11 -1.27 -5.80
C PRO A 20 5.02 -0.42 -7.08
N PHE A 21 5.12 0.90 -6.91
CA PHE A 21 5.15 1.89 -8.00
C PHE A 21 6.40 2.77 -7.92
N GLU A 22 6.87 3.23 -9.07
CA GLU A 22 7.94 4.22 -9.17
C GLU A 22 7.34 5.61 -9.37
N ILE A 23 7.92 6.62 -8.72
CA ILE A 23 7.56 8.03 -8.98
C ILE A 23 8.32 8.48 -10.22
N LYS A 24 7.58 8.92 -11.24
CA LYS A 24 8.12 9.58 -12.42
C LYS A 24 8.39 11.06 -12.18
N GLU A 25 7.42 11.75 -11.58
CA GLU A 25 7.46 13.21 -11.36
C GLU A 25 6.71 13.59 -10.08
N VAL A 26 7.14 14.68 -9.45
CA VAL A 26 6.48 15.29 -8.29
C VAL A 26 6.09 16.72 -8.63
N ASP A 27 4.79 17.01 -8.55
CA ASP A 27 4.25 18.35 -8.65
C ASP A 27 4.06 18.92 -7.24
N HIS A 28 5.00 19.77 -6.82
CA HIS A 28 4.98 20.42 -5.51
C HIS A 28 3.87 21.47 -5.36
N ASN A 29 3.41 22.08 -6.45
CA ASN A 29 2.37 23.12 -6.40
C ASN A 29 1.02 22.49 -6.08
N LEU A 30 0.72 21.35 -6.72
CA LEU A 30 -0.53 20.62 -6.54
C LEU A 30 -0.43 19.49 -5.50
N LYS A 31 0.74 19.30 -4.89
CA LYS A 31 1.05 18.20 -3.95
C LYS A 31 0.69 16.82 -4.53
N ASN A 32 0.92 16.66 -5.83
CA ASN A 32 0.64 15.43 -6.55
C ASN A 32 1.93 14.76 -6.99
N VAL A 33 1.85 13.44 -7.19
CA VAL A 33 2.91 12.63 -7.76
C VAL A 33 2.36 11.88 -8.97
N ILE A 34 3.19 11.71 -9.98
CA ILE A 34 2.91 10.87 -11.14
C ILE A 34 3.62 9.54 -10.94
N LEU A 35 2.84 8.47 -10.81
CA LEU A 35 3.30 7.10 -10.65
C LEU A 35 3.36 6.38 -12.01
N LEU A 36 4.39 5.57 -12.19
CA LEU A 36 4.49 4.61 -13.29
C LEU A 36 3.88 3.27 -12.86
N CYS A 37 2.84 2.85 -13.56
CA CYS A 37 2.06 1.63 -13.33
C CYS A 37 2.04 0.80 -14.62
N ASN A 38 2.95 -0.19 -14.75
CA ASN A 38 2.98 -1.12 -15.89
C ASN A 38 2.90 -0.41 -17.27
N GLY A 39 3.67 0.66 -17.46
CA GLY A 39 3.71 1.44 -18.69
C GLY A 39 2.61 2.50 -18.83
N SER A 40 1.72 2.64 -17.85
CA SER A 40 0.75 3.73 -17.74
C SER A 40 1.15 4.72 -16.65
N GLU A 41 0.75 5.98 -16.79
CA GLU A 41 0.96 7.01 -15.77
C GLU A 41 -0.31 7.24 -14.96
N LYS A 42 -0.15 7.38 -13.64
CA LYS A 42 -1.26 7.69 -12.72
C LYS A 42 -0.88 8.87 -11.84
N ARG A 43 -1.64 9.96 -11.92
CA ARG A 43 -1.50 11.11 -11.02
C ARG A 43 -2.29 10.87 -9.73
N VAL A 44 -1.63 11.01 -8.58
CA VAL A 44 -2.24 10.83 -7.24
C VAL A 44 -1.72 11.89 -6.27
N HIS A 45 -2.48 12.19 -5.22
CA HIS A 45 -2.02 13.10 -4.16
C HIS A 45 -0.92 12.45 -3.33
N ILE A 46 0.05 13.24 -2.83
CA ILE A 46 1.19 12.73 -2.06
C ILE A 46 0.76 11.98 -0.78
N ASP A 47 -0.32 12.39 -0.12
CA ASP A 47 -0.85 11.71 1.07
C ASP A 47 -1.42 10.31 0.78
N LYS A 48 -1.66 10.00 -0.50
CA LYS A 48 -2.14 8.69 -0.94
C LYS A 48 -1.00 7.73 -1.24
N ILE A 49 0.26 8.13 -1.09
CA ILE A 49 1.40 7.23 -1.26
C ILE A 49 2.14 6.97 0.06
N GLU A 50 2.64 5.76 0.22
CA GLU A 50 3.49 5.31 1.32
C GLU A 50 4.82 4.83 0.74
N ARG A 51 5.92 4.96 1.47
CA ARG A 51 7.15 4.29 1.06
C ARG A 51 7.03 2.80 1.38
N ALA A 52 7.47 1.93 0.46
CA ALA A 52 7.34 0.49 0.68
C ALA A 52 8.24 -0.03 1.82
N ASP A 53 9.33 0.68 2.14
CA ASP A 53 10.24 0.38 3.26
C ASP A 53 9.66 0.73 4.64
N SER A 54 8.57 1.49 4.68
CA SER A 54 7.95 2.00 5.89
C SER A 54 6.73 1.17 6.34
N ILE A 55 6.32 0.18 5.53
CA ILE A 55 5.23 -0.73 5.91
C ILE A 55 5.83 -1.90 6.68
N ASN A 56 5.51 -2.00 7.97
CA ASN A 56 5.79 -3.23 8.70
C ASN A 56 4.94 -4.35 8.08
N PRO A 57 5.48 -5.57 7.87
CA PRO A 57 4.70 -6.69 7.35
C PRO A 57 3.47 -7.02 8.21
N LEU A 58 3.46 -6.60 9.48
CA LEU A 58 2.32 -6.71 10.40
C LEU A 58 1.14 -5.78 10.05
N ASP A 59 1.36 -4.62 9.41
CA ASP A 59 0.29 -3.71 8.97
C ASP A 59 -0.46 -4.22 7.72
N SER A 60 0.12 -5.23 7.05
CA SER A 60 -0.47 -5.93 5.90
C SER A 60 -1.14 -7.26 6.30
N ILE A 61 -0.97 -7.70 7.55
CA ILE A 61 -1.62 -8.89 8.09
C ILE A 61 -2.96 -8.45 8.67
N GLU A 62 -3.97 -8.68 7.85
CA GLU A 62 -5.40 -8.70 8.10
C GLU A 62 -5.85 -8.66 9.59
N ASN A 63 -6.83 -7.79 9.84
CA ASN A 63 -7.99 -8.16 10.66
C ASN A 63 -8.71 -9.36 10.00
N ASN A 64 -8.11 -10.54 10.08
CA ASN A 64 -8.74 -11.84 9.94
C ASN A 64 -8.59 -12.55 11.30
N SER A 65 -9.17 -11.98 12.34
CA SER A 65 -9.56 -12.75 13.52
C SER A 65 -10.73 -13.66 13.12
N GLY A 66 -10.38 -14.75 12.43
CA GLY A 66 -11.35 -15.68 11.87
C GLY A 66 -10.74 -16.86 11.10
N ALA A 67 -9.56 -17.37 11.45
CA ALA A 67 -9.15 -18.74 11.08
C ALA A 67 -7.92 -19.20 11.89
N GLN A 68 -8.16 -20.17 12.77
CA GLN A 68 -7.29 -21.25 13.23
C GLN A 68 -5.80 -20.94 13.50
N LEU A 69 -5.50 -20.77 14.79
CA LEU A 69 -4.21 -21.16 15.36
C LEU A 69 -4.16 -22.69 15.38
N GLU A 70 -3.52 -23.32 14.40
CA GLU A 70 -3.01 -24.67 14.62
C GLU A 70 -1.70 -24.57 15.40
N GLU A 71 -1.79 -25.03 16.63
CA GLU A 71 -0.72 -25.22 17.60
C GLU A 71 0.27 -26.24 17.04
N ILE A 72 1.44 -25.79 16.57
CA ILE A 72 2.57 -26.69 16.33
C ILE A 72 3.16 -26.99 17.71
N ILE A 73 2.70 -28.08 18.33
CA ILE A 73 3.40 -28.69 19.46
C ILE A 73 4.59 -29.47 18.89
N GLU A 74 5.78 -29.01 19.25
CA GLU A 74 7.06 -29.70 19.10
C GLU A 74 7.10 -30.90 20.08
N GLY A 75 7.46 -32.11 19.62
CA GLY A 75 7.65 -33.28 20.48
C GLY A 75 7.55 -34.63 19.78
#